data_AF-A0AAD3VT38-F1
#
_entry.id   AF-A0AAD3VT38-F1
#
_cell.length_a   1.000
_cell.length_b   1.000
_cell.length_c   1.000
_cell.angle_alpha   90.00
_cell.angle_beta   90.00
_cell.angle_gamma   90.00
#
_symmetry.space_group_name_H-M   'P 1'
#
loop_
_entity.id
_entity.type
_entity.pdbx_description
1 polymer ?
#
loop_
_entity_poly.entity_id
_entity_poly.type
_entity_poly.pdbx_seq_one_letter_code
_entity_poly.pdbx_strand_id
1 'polypeptide(L)'
;MSVYSLEDRMKAVDLYFKYGGGSAAVRRELGYPSKRALKLWVREYKSTGALHEKYYGVHRPKYSEEQKQAAVDYYLEHGRSLRRSVDALGYPNRETLRQWLDEAIPDRRGLRGRRSLQPKVELTCEQKEEAVLDLCSRDGPAKEVAAKYGVTRAALYKWKNGLLGKESPLKRRKRKKSTLNDDKNALMAKVESLKQQVDTLEKQIHRLQLERDVMEVTAEILKKPSWSPREHNVG
;
A
#
# COMPACT_ATOMS: atom_id res chain seq x y z
N MET A 1 -18.02 42.04 -1.66
CA MET A 1 -18.35 43.48 -1.70
C MET A 1 -19.18 43.72 -2.95
N SER A 2 -20.32 44.42 -2.83
CA SER A 2 -21.11 44.80 -4.01
C SER A 2 -20.30 45.78 -4.85
N VAL A 3 -20.20 45.54 -6.16
CA VAL A 3 -19.47 46.41 -7.11
C VAL A 3 -20.16 47.78 -7.27
N TYR A 4 -21.44 47.88 -6.88
CA TYR A 4 -22.23 49.11 -6.99
C TYR A 4 -22.82 49.48 -5.62
N SER A 5 -22.66 50.75 -5.24
CA SER A 5 -23.26 51.30 -4.01
C SER A 5 -24.80 51.36 -4.12
N LEU A 6 -25.51 51.58 -3.01
CA LEU A 6 -26.97 51.77 -3.05
C LEU A 6 -27.34 53.05 -3.82
N GLU A 7 -26.60 54.13 -3.57
CA GLU A 7 -26.79 55.43 -4.21
C GLU A 7 -26.63 55.34 -5.73
N ASP A 8 -25.57 54.66 -6.21
CA ASP A 8 -25.33 54.44 -7.63
C ASP A 8 -26.46 53.67 -8.31
N ARG A 9 -27.04 52.70 -7.59
CA ARG A 9 -28.14 51.89 -8.10
C ARG A 9 -29.43 52.68 -8.18
N MET A 10 -29.73 53.49 -7.16
CA MET A 10 -30.90 54.38 -7.15
C MET A 10 -30.79 55.42 -8.27
N LYS A 11 -29.64 56.07 -8.42
CA LYS A 11 -29.38 57.04 -9.51
C LYS A 11 -29.61 56.42 -10.90
N ALA A 12 -29.16 55.19 -11.11
CA ALA A 12 -29.37 54.48 -12.38
C ALA A 12 -30.85 54.12 -12.63
N VAL A 13 -31.61 53.80 -11.58
CA VAL A 13 -33.05 53.53 -11.67
C VAL A 13 -33.85 54.81 -11.92
N ASP A 14 -33.51 55.91 -11.26
CA ASP A 14 -34.17 57.21 -11.47
C ASP A 14 -33.98 57.72 -12.90
N LEU A 15 -32.74 57.65 -13.42
CA LEU A 15 -32.44 57.96 -14.82
C LEU A 15 -33.18 57.05 -15.80
N TYR A 16 -33.39 55.78 -15.45
CA TYR A 16 -34.16 54.85 -16.28
C TYR A 16 -35.63 55.29 -16.44
N PHE A 17 -36.26 55.76 -15.36
CA PHE A 17 -37.63 56.29 -15.43
C PHE A 17 -37.68 57.65 -16.14
N LYS A 18 -36.69 58.53 -15.90
CA LYS A 18 -36.56 59.82 -16.58
C LYS A 18 -36.48 59.67 -18.11
N TYR A 19 -35.79 58.62 -18.60
CA TYR A 19 -35.67 58.33 -20.03
C TYR A 19 -36.75 57.39 -20.58
N GLY A 20 -37.90 57.23 -19.90
CA GLY A 20 -39.02 56.42 -20.41
C GLY A 20 -38.66 54.94 -20.60
N GLY A 21 -37.69 54.41 -19.85
CA GLY A 21 -37.26 53.02 -19.93
C GLY A 21 -36.09 52.73 -20.87
N GLY A 22 -35.38 53.76 -21.33
CA GLY A 22 -34.22 53.64 -22.21
C GLY A 22 -32.94 53.15 -21.52
N SER A 23 -32.74 51.82 -21.37
CA SER A 23 -31.50 51.28 -20.78
C SER A 23 -30.21 51.70 -21.51
N ALA A 24 -30.28 51.95 -22.82
CA ALA A 24 -29.13 52.40 -23.60
C ALA A 24 -28.76 53.87 -23.31
N ALA A 25 -29.74 54.72 -22.97
CA ALA A 25 -29.49 56.10 -22.57
C ALA A 25 -28.78 56.16 -21.21
N VAL A 26 -29.30 55.42 -20.22
CA VAL A 26 -28.71 55.34 -18.87
C VAL A 26 -27.24 54.91 -18.91
N ARG A 27 -26.91 53.89 -19.71
CA ARG A 27 -25.51 53.43 -19.83
C ARG A 27 -24.60 54.39 -20.57
N ARG A 28 -25.10 55.15 -21.54
CA ARG A 28 -24.31 56.15 -22.26
C ARG A 28 -23.92 57.30 -21.34
N GLU A 29 -24.80 57.67 -20.42
CA GLU A 29 -24.57 58.75 -19.47
C GLU A 29 -23.75 58.33 -18.25
N LEU A 30 -24.06 57.18 -17.64
CA LEU A 30 -23.39 56.75 -16.42
C LEU A 30 -22.14 55.88 -16.68
N GLY A 31 -22.02 55.24 -17.84
CA GLY A 31 -20.93 54.28 -18.13
C GLY A 31 -21.05 52.93 -17.41
N TYR A 32 -21.82 52.87 -16.33
CA TYR A 32 -22.35 51.69 -15.65
C TYR A 32 -23.89 51.76 -15.68
N PRO A 33 -24.67 50.78 -15.19
CA PRO A 33 -24.38 49.37 -14.96
C PRO A 33 -24.60 48.49 -16.20
N SER A 34 -24.36 47.18 -16.11
CA SER A 34 -24.72 46.25 -17.19
C SER A 34 -26.23 46.25 -17.48
N LYS A 35 -26.63 45.96 -18.73
CA LYS A 35 -28.05 45.89 -19.15
C LYS A 35 -28.87 44.92 -18.28
N ARG A 36 -28.25 43.82 -17.83
CA ARG A 36 -28.89 42.82 -16.95
C ARG A 36 -29.07 43.35 -15.53
N ALA A 37 -28.05 44.02 -14.97
CA ALA A 37 -28.12 44.61 -13.65
C ALA A 37 -29.20 45.70 -13.56
N LEU A 38 -29.24 46.63 -14.54
CA LEU A 38 -30.26 47.69 -14.57
C LEU A 38 -31.68 47.12 -14.60
N LYS A 39 -31.92 46.09 -15.41
CA LYS A 39 -33.23 45.42 -15.46
C LYS A 39 -33.63 44.79 -14.13
N LEU A 40 -32.67 44.22 -13.39
CA LEU A 40 -32.93 43.64 -12.08
C LEU A 40 -33.26 44.73 -11.05
N TRP A 41 -32.50 45.82 -11.01
CA TRP A 41 -32.77 46.94 -10.10
C TRP A 41 -34.12 47.59 -10.38
N VAL A 42 -34.44 47.86 -11.65
CA VAL A 42 -35.75 48.42 -12.02
C VAL A 42 -36.89 47.47 -11.64
N ARG A 43 -36.72 46.14 -11.83
CA ARG A 43 -37.73 45.15 -11.45
C ARG A 43 -37.94 45.13 -9.94
N GLU A 44 -36.85 45.12 -9.18
CA GLU A 44 -36.86 45.16 -7.72
C GLU A 44 -37.56 46.42 -7.24
N TYR A 45 -37.14 47.60 -7.73
CA TYR A 45 -37.76 48.88 -7.41
C TYR A 45 -39.27 48.93 -7.71
N LYS A 46 -39.70 48.39 -8.86
CA LYS A 46 -41.14 48.29 -9.18
C LYS A 46 -41.92 47.37 -8.24
N SER A 47 -41.27 46.36 -7.65
CA SER A 47 -41.93 45.39 -6.77
C SER A 47 -42.00 45.83 -5.31
N THR A 48 -40.95 46.48 -4.81
CA THR A 48 -40.80 46.81 -3.38
C THR A 48 -40.80 48.31 -3.09
N GLY A 49 -40.70 49.18 -4.11
CA GLY A 49 -40.58 50.63 -3.96
C GLY A 49 -39.20 51.12 -3.48
N ALA A 50 -38.30 50.19 -3.11
CA ALA A 50 -36.94 50.48 -2.65
C ALA A 50 -35.98 49.35 -3.09
N LEU A 51 -34.69 49.67 -3.20
CA LEU A 51 -33.63 48.71 -3.50
C LEU A 51 -32.98 48.21 -2.20
N HIS A 52 -32.60 46.93 -2.14
CA HIS A 52 -31.89 46.40 -0.96
C HIS A 52 -30.50 47.03 -0.81
N GLU A 53 -30.10 47.34 0.42
CA GLU A 53 -28.78 47.91 0.74
C GLU A 53 -27.62 47.03 0.25
N LYS A 54 -27.79 45.70 0.33
CA LYS A 54 -26.82 44.73 -0.18
C LYS A 54 -27.26 44.18 -1.54
N TYR A 55 -26.53 44.52 -2.60
CA TYR A 55 -26.69 43.89 -3.91
C TYR A 55 -25.75 42.69 -4.05
N TYR A 56 -26.34 41.49 -4.10
CA TYR A 56 -25.61 40.24 -4.26
C TYR A 56 -25.36 39.86 -5.73
N GLY A 57 -25.67 40.75 -6.68
CA GLY A 57 -25.50 40.44 -8.10
C GLY A 57 -26.52 39.44 -8.64
N VAL A 58 -26.32 39.06 -9.91
CA VAL A 58 -27.12 38.02 -10.62
C VAL A 58 -26.91 36.62 -10.03
N HIS A 59 -25.91 36.44 -9.16
CA HIS A 59 -25.64 35.18 -8.48
C HIS A 59 -26.47 35.08 -7.20
N ARG A 60 -27.74 34.72 -7.38
CA ARG A 60 -28.44 34.00 -6.31
C ARG A 60 -27.74 32.64 -6.15
N PRO A 61 -27.32 32.25 -4.94
CA PRO A 61 -26.78 30.92 -4.74
C PRO A 61 -27.80 29.89 -5.22
N LYS A 62 -27.33 28.92 -6.01
CA LYS A 62 -28.20 27.93 -6.67
C LYS A 62 -28.95 27.05 -5.66
N TYR A 63 -28.44 26.98 -4.43
CA TYR A 63 -28.98 26.18 -3.34
C TYR A 63 -29.04 27.04 -2.08
N SER A 64 -30.04 26.80 -1.23
CA SER A 64 -30.12 27.46 0.08
C SER A 64 -29.11 26.87 1.06
N GLU A 65 -28.77 27.62 2.12
CA GLU A 65 -27.92 27.10 3.20
C GLU A 65 -28.57 25.90 3.92
N GLU A 66 -29.91 25.88 4.02
CA GLU A 66 -30.65 24.74 4.56
C GLU A 66 -30.47 23.47 3.69
N GLN A 67 -30.55 23.63 2.37
CA GLN A 67 -30.30 22.52 1.42
C GLN A 67 -28.86 22.02 1.51
N LYS A 68 -27.91 22.93 1.73
CA LYS A 68 -26.50 22.59 1.94
C LYS A 68 -26.32 21.78 3.22
N GLN A 69 -26.89 22.23 4.32
CA GLN A 69 -26.77 21.56 5.62
C GLN A 69 -27.43 20.18 5.59
N ALA A 70 -28.66 20.06 5.06
CA ALA A 70 -29.35 18.78 4.92
C ALA A 70 -28.55 17.76 4.10
N ALA A 71 -27.87 18.21 3.05
CA ALA A 71 -27.03 17.33 2.23
C ALA A 71 -25.76 16.87 2.97
N VAL A 72 -25.19 17.73 3.82
CA VAL A 72 -24.05 17.39 4.68
C VAL A 72 -24.45 16.39 5.77
N ASP A 73 -25.58 16.63 6.44
CA ASP A 73 -26.08 15.77 7.51
C ASP A 73 -26.43 14.37 6.98
N TYR A 74 -27.16 14.31 5.87
CA TYR A 74 -27.46 13.04 5.20
C TYR A 74 -26.20 12.24 4.86
N TYR A 75 -25.14 12.92 4.38
CA TYR A 75 -23.87 12.27 4.07
C TYR A 75 -23.20 11.67 5.32
N LEU A 76 -23.30 12.35 6.47
CA LEU A 76 -22.72 11.88 7.73
C LEU A 76 -23.47 10.66 8.27
N GLU A 77 -24.80 10.65 8.18
CA GLU A 77 -25.66 9.56 8.64
C GLU A 77 -25.60 8.31 7.76
N HIS A 78 -25.57 8.47 6.42
CA HIS A 78 -25.76 7.38 5.47
C HIS A 78 -24.45 6.74 4.97
N GLY A 79 -23.43 6.72 5.82
CA GLY A 79 -22.18 6.00 5.59
C GLY A 79 -21.17 6.71 4.68
N ARG A 80 -21.21 8.05 4.60
CA ARG A 80 -20.18 8.90 3.97
C ARG A 80 -19.92 8.58 2.50
N SER A 81 -20.97 8.21 1.77
CA SER A 81 -20.90 7.97 0.32
C SER A 81 -21.47 9.16 -0.46
N LEU A 82 -20.60 9.87 -1.18
CA LEU A 82 -21.00 11.00 -2.04
C LEU A 82 -22.03 10.57 -3.09
N ARG A 83 -21.84 9.42 -3.73
CA ARG A 83 -22.74 8.93 -4.77
C ARG A 83 -24.12 8.63 -4.19
N ARG A 84 -24.18 7.87 -3.09
CA ARG A 84 -25.45 7.50 -2.44
C ARG A 84 -26.21 8.74 -1.93
N SER A 85 -25.47 9.75 -1.47
CA SER A 85 -26.07 11.02 -1.01
C SER A 85 -26.71 11.80 -2.15
N VAL A 86 -26.01 11.91 -3.29
CA VAL A 86 -26.54 12.58 -4.49
C VAL A 86 -27.70 11.81 -5.10
N ASP A 87 -27.60 10.48 -5.19
CA ASP A 87 -28.65 9.63 -5.76
C ASP A 87 -29.94 9.67 -4.89
N ALA A 88 -29.81 9.81 -3.57
CA ALA A 88 -30.94 9.87 -2.65
C ALA A 88 -31.60 11.25 -2.57
N LEU A 89 -30.81 12.32 -2.53
CA LEU A 89 -31.33 13.69 -2.42
C LEU A 89 -31.75 14.27 -3.78
N GLY A 90 -31.25 13.73 -4.90
CA GLY A 90 -31.49 14.24 -6.25
C GLY A 90 -30.77 15.57 -6.56
N TYR A 91 -30.12 16.16 -5.56
CA TYR A 91 -29.26 17.34 -5.62
C TYR A 91 -28.26 17.27 -4.46
N PRO A 92 -27.18 18.09 -4.43
CA PRO A 92 -26.53 18.76 -5.55
C PRO A 92 -25.70 17.73 -6.37
N ASN A 93 -24.88 18.18 -7.33
CA ASN A 93 -23.94 17.28 -8.00
C ASN A 93 -22.80 16.84 -7.05
N ARG A 94 -22.06 15.78 -7.43
CA ARG A 94 -20.99 15.21 -6.58
C ARG A 94 -19.88 16.19 -6.21
N GLU A 95 -19.56 17.15 -7.09
CA GLU A 95 -18.48 18.10 -6.87
C GLU A 95 -18.90 19.21 -5.92
N THR A 96 -20.12 19.73 -6.10
CA THR A 96 -20.73 20.70 -5.18
C THR A 96 -20.89 20.10 -3.79
N LEU A 97 -21.37 18.85 -3.67
CA LEU A 97 -21.43 18.18 -2.37
C LEU A 97 -20.03 17.99 -1.75
N ARG A 98 -19.02 17.73 -2.58
CA ARG A 98 -17.63 17.64 -2.09
C ARG A 98 -17.16 18.98 -1.55
N GLN A 99 -17.40 20.07 -2.26
CA GLN A 99 -17.03 21.41 -1.85
C GLN A 99 -17.71 21.79 -0.53
N TRP A 100 -19.02 21.57 -0.42
CA TRP A 100 -19.75 21.84 0.82
C TRP A 100 -19.21 21.06 2.01
N LEU A 101 -18.83 19.81 1.81
CA LEU A 101 -18.24 18.98 2.86
C LEU A 101 -16.81 19.39 3.22
N ASP A 102 -16.05 19.91 2.26
CA ASP A 102 -14.69 20.40 2.52
C ASP A 102 -14.75 21.78 3.22
N GLU A 103 -15.77 22.60 2.96
CA GLU A 103 -16.09 23.83 3.70
C GLU A 103 -16.62 23.55 5.12
N ALA A 104 -17.51 22.58 5.27
CA ALA A 104 -18.11 22.22 6.57
C ALA A 104 -17.16 21.42 7.47
N ILE A 105 -16.23 20.65 6.88
CA ILE A 105 -15.32 19.76 7.61
C ILE A 105 -13.90 19.94 7.06
N PRO A 106 -13.11 20.88 7.61
CA PRO A 106 -11.76 21.17 7.10
C PRO A 106 -10.79 19.97 7.19
N ASP A 107 -11.00 19.04 8.14
CA ASP A 107 -10.19 17.82 8.31
C ASP A 107 -10.83 16.56 7.67
N ARG A 108 -11.58 16.73 6.58
CA ARG A 108 -12.21 15.61 5.88
C ARG A 108 -11.21 14.69 5.16
N ARG A 109 -9.96 15.14 4.98
CA ARG A 109 -8.88 14.33 4.36
C ARG A 109 -8.48 13.15 5.25
N GLY A 110 -8.48 13.31 6.58
CA GLY A 110 -8.29 12.20 7.52
C GLY A 110 -9.47 11.22 7.57
N LEU A 111 -10.67 11.69 7.23
CA LEU A 111 -11.90 10.88 7.21
C LEU A 111 -12.11 10.09 5.91
N ARG A 112 -11.29 10.30 4.86
CA ARG A 112 -11.33 9.51 3.60
C ARG A 112 -10.77 8.10 3.80
N GLY A 113 -11.25 7.41 4.82
CA GLY A 113 -11.03 6.00 5.04
C GLY A 113 -9.58 5.65 5.39
N ARG A 114 -9.46 4.60 6.19
CA ARG A 114 -8.27 3.77 6.41
C ARG A 114 -7.72 3.11 5.12
N ARG A 115 -7.78 3.80 3.99
CA ARG A 115 -7.08 3.47 2.74
C ARG A 115 -5.99 4.48 2.41
N SER A 116 -5.87 5.56 3.20
CA SER A 116 -4.57 6.21 3.31
C SER A 116 -3.63 5.14 3.87
N LEU A 117 -2.59 4.92 3.10
CA LEU A 117 -1.61 3.86 3.23
C LEU A 117 -1.30 3.63 4.71
N GLN A 118 -1.14 2.36 5.11
CA GLN A 118 -0.34 2.01 6.29
C GLN A 118 0.84 2.99 6.33
N PRO A 119 1.17 3.57 7.50
CA PRO A 119 2.25 4.55 7.63
C PRO A 119 3.38 4.04 6.77
N LYS A 120 3.74 4.86 5.77
CA LYS A 120 4.74 4.49 4.77
C LYS A 120 6.02 4.34 5.58
N VAL A 121 6.27 3.13 6.09
CA VAL A 121 7.51 2.80 6.78
C VAL A 121 8.56 3.17 5.77
N GLU A 122 9.32 4.22 6.08
CA GLU A 122 10.40 4.69 5.23
C GLU A 122 11.54 3.68 5.36
N LEU A 123 11.33 2.50 4.79
CA LEU A 123 12.36 1.49 4.69
C LEU A 123 13.47 2.05 3.81
N THR A 124 14.69 1.95 4.30
CA THR A 124 15.90 2.32 3.58
C THR A 124 16.02 1.49 2.30
N CYS A 125 16.85 1.93 1.35
CA CYS A 125 17.04 1.17 0.10
C CYS A 125 17.54 -0.25 0.37
N GLU A 126 18.45 -0.41 1.33
CA GLU A 126 18.99 -1.71 1.76
C GLU A 126 17.89 -2.65 2.25
N GLN A 127 16.98 -2.16 3.10
CA GLN A 127 15.85 -2.96 3.61
C GLN A 127 14.88 -3.36 2.49
N LYS A 128 14.74 -2.56 1.43
CA LYS A 128 13.93 -2.94 0.26
C LYS A 128 14.59 -4.02 -0.58
N GLU A 129 15.91 -3.94 -0.74
CA GLU A 129 16.69 -4.96 -1.46
C GLU A 129 16.64 -6.29 -0.71
N GLU A 130 16.88 -6.27 0.60
CA GLU A 130 16.78 -7.45 1.47
C GLU A 130 15.37 -8.06 1.41
N ALA A 131 14.32 -7.24 1.51
CA ALA A 131 12.95 -7.70 1.39
C ALA A 131 12.62 -8.32 0.02
N VAL A 132 13.26 -7.86 -1.06
CA VAL A 132 13.11 -8.45 -2.40
C VAL A 132 13.91 -9.75 -2.53
N LEU A 133 15.10 -9.84 -1.95
CA LEU A 133 15.87 -11.08 -1.87
C LEU A 133 15.12 -12.15 -1.08
N ASP A 134 14.55 -11.80 0.07
CA ASP A 134 13.69 -12.65 0.88
C ASP A 134 12.43 -13.06 0.11
N LEU A 135 11.82 -12.15 -0.65
CA LEU A 135 10.67 -12.45 -1.50
C LEU A 135 11.03 -13.46 -2.62
N CYS A 136 12.25 -13.42 -3.14
CA CYS A 136 12.73 -14.32 -4.20
C CYS A 136 13.19 -15.68 -3.65
N SER A 137 13.73 -15.72 -2.43
CA SER A 137 14.32 -16.91 -1.81
C SER A 137 13.36 -17.66 -0.86
N ARG A 138 12.20 -17.08 -0.52
CA ARG A 138 11.23 -17.68 0.39
C ARG A 138 10.67 -19.02 -0.09
N ASP A 139 10.49 -19.92 0.87
CA ASP A 139 9.72 -21.16 0.71
C ASP A 139 8.23 -20.99 1.06
N GLY A 140 7.89 -19.87 1.72
CA GLY A 140 6.56 -19.56 2.24
C GLY A 140 5.74 -18.50 1.48
N PRO A 141 4.52 -18.20 1.96
CA PRO A 141 3.67 -17.18 1.36
C PRO A 141 4.27 -15.78 1.48
N ALA A 142 4.01 -14.93 0.48
CA ALA A 142 4.53 -13.55 0.42
C ALA A 142 4.06 -12.69 1.60
N LYS A 143 2.98 -13.15 2.25
CA LYS A 143 2.37 -12.49 3.40
C LYS A 143 3.28 -12.55 4.63
N GLU A 144 4.06 -13.61 4.81
CA GLU A 144 4.99 -13.74 5.93
C GLU A 144 6.17 -12.79 5.76
N VAL A 145 6.76 -12.73 4.55
CA VAL A 145 7.80 -11.74 4.24
C VAL A 145 7.27 -10.32 4.39
N ALA A 146 6.07 -10.03 3.88
CA ALA A 146 5.39 -8.75 4.09
C ALA A 146 5.25 -8.39 5.58
N ALA A 147 4.89 -9.35 6.43
CA ALA A 147 4.76 -9.14 7.86
C ALA A 147 6.11 -8.86 8.53
N LYS A 148 7.19 -9.55 8.15
CA LYS A 148 8.55 -9.32 8.70
C LYS A 148 9.01 -7.87 8.53
N TYR A 149 8.76 -7.29 7.36
CA TYR A 149 9.18 -5.92 7.05
C TYR A 149 8.10 -4.86 7.38
N GLY A 150 6.92 -5.26 7.88
CA GLY A 150 5.81 -4.35 8.17
C GLY A 150 5.18 -3.72 6.92
N VAL A 151 5.29 -4.37 5.77
CA VAL A 151 4.91 -3.84 4.45
C VAL A 151 3.72 -4.60 3.89
N THR A 152 2.94 -3.99 3.00
CA THR A 152 1.95 -4.73 2.20
C THR A 152 2.62 -5.65 1.17
N ARG A 153 2.00 -6.81 0.91
CA ARG A 153 2.40 -7.71 -0.20
C ARG A 153 2.52 -6.96 -1.54
N ALA A 154 1.62 -6.02 -1.82
CA ALA A 154 1.63 -5.25 -3.06
C ALA A 154 2.89 -4.40 -3.22
N ALA A 155 3.37 -3.78 -2.14
CA ALA A 155 4.60 -3.00 -2.18
C ALA A 155 5.85 -3.88 -2.41
N LEU A 156 5.92 -5.09 -1.84
CA LEU A 156 7.01 -6.03 -2.14
C LEU A 156 7.10 -6.38 -3.64
N TYR A 157 5.97 -6.68 -4.27
CA TYR A 157 5.94 -6.95 -5.72
C TYR A 157 6.23 -5.69 -6.55
N LYS A 158 5.84 -4.50 -6.06
CA LYS A 158 6.19 -3.23 -6.71
C LYS A 158 7.70 -3.00 -6.69
N TRP A 159 8.36 -3.24 -5.55
CA TRP A 159 9.82 -3.13 -5.42
C TRP A 159 10.53 -4.17 -6.28
N LYS A 160 10.08 -5.42 -6.24
CA LYS A 160 10.60 -6.48 -7.11
C LYS A 160 10.54 -6.09 -8.59
N ASN A 161 9.39 -5.59 -9.05
CA ASN A 161 9.21 -5.20 -10.45
C ASN A 161 10.03 -3.97 -10.84
N GLY A 162 10.34 -3.09 -9.89
CA GLY A 162 11.22 -1.94 -10.10
C GLY A 162 12.70 -2.30 -10.17
N LEU A 163 13.16 -3.24 -9.33
CA LEU A 163 14.56 -3.65 -9.25
C LEU A 163 14.95 -4.73 -10.27
N LEU A 164 14.07 -5.71 -10.51
CA LEU A 164 14.36 -6.90 -11.33
C LEU A 164 13.65 -6.88 -12.69
N GLY A 165 12.92 -5.80 -13.00
CA GLY A 165 12.10 -5.70 -14.20
C GLY A 165 10.82 -6.54 -14.13
N LYS A 166 9.80 -6.06 -14.85
CA LYS A 166 8.46 -6.68 -14.92
C LYS A 166 8.48 -8.10 -15.49
N GLU A 167 9.52 -8.40 -16.27
CA GLU A 167 9.69 -9.66 -17.00
C GLU A 167 10.43 -10.74 -16.24
N SER A 168 10.96 -10.50 -15.03
CA SER A 168 11.57 -11.57 -14.24
C SER A 168 10.49 -12.53 -13.75
N PRO A 169 10.24 -13.65 -14.46
CA PRO A 169 9.19 -14.56 -14.07
C PRO A 169 9.83 -15.30 -12.91
N LEU A 170 9.35 -15.01 -11.70
CA LEU A 170 9.33 -16.07 -10.70
C LEU A 170 8.31 -17.08 -11.25
N LYS A 171 8.71 -17.89 -12.24
CA LYS A 171 8.23 -19.25 -12.33
C LYS A 171 8.47 -19.73 -10.91
N ARG A 172 7.39 -19.90 -10.14
CA ARG A 172 7.42 -20.82 -9.01
C ARG A 172 8.10 -22.04 -9.64
N ARG A 173 9.35 -22.30 -9.27
CA ARG A 173 9.78 -23.68 -9.19
C ARG A 173 8.76 -24.23 -8.21
N LYS A 174 7.65 -24.77 -8.74
CA LYS A 174 6.84 -25.73 -8.01
C LYS A 174 7.90 -26.70 -7.57
N ARG A 175 8.33 -26.62 -6.31
CA ARG A 175 9.12 -27.67 -5.71
C ARG A 175 8.28 -28.90 -5.99
N LYS A 176 8.72 -29.70 -6.96
CA LYS A 176 8.16 -31.03 -7.20
C LYS A 176 8.49 -31.74 -5.90
N LYS A 177 7.52 -31.74 -4.99
CA LYS A 177 7.66 -32.35 -3.67
C LYS A 177 8.00 -33.83 -3.80
N SER A 178 7.68 -34.44 -4.95
CA SER A 178 8.14 -35.75 -5.38
C SER A 178 9.65 -35.81 -5.60
N THR A 179 10.25 -34.96 -6.46
CA THR A 179 11.69 -35.06 -6.77
C THR A 179 12.58 -34.79 -5.56
N LEU A 180 12.19 -33.88 -4.66
CA LEU A 180 12.95 -33.64 -3.43
C LEU A 180 12.86 -34.80 -2.42
N ASN A 181 11.74 -35.52 -2.40
CA ASN A 181 11.61 -36.73 -1.57
C ASN A 181 12.40 -37.89 -2.19
N ASP A 182 12.37 -38.04 -3.51
CA ASP A 182 13.13 -39.07 -4.22
C ASP A 182 14.63 -38.84 -4.05
N ASP A 183 15.10 -37.60 -4.19
CA ASP A 183 16.49 -37.21 -3.95
C ASP A 183 16.90 -37.41 -2.47
N LYS A 184 16.00 -37.08 -1.53
CA LYS A 184 16.25 -37.30 -0.09
C LYS A 184 16.32 -38.78 0.25
N ASN A 185 15.44 -39.61 -0.32
CA ASN A 185 15.46 -41.05 -0.11
C ASN A 185 16.70 -41.69 -0.75
N ALA A 186 17.10 -41.24 -1.94
CA ALA A 186 18.34 -41.67 -2.58
C ALA A 186 19.59 -41.29 -1.77
N LEU A 187 19.61 -40.07 -1.20
CA LEU A 187 20.68 -39.63 -0.29
C LEU A 187 20.70 -40.45 1.00
N MET A 188 19.54 -40.74 1.59
CA MET A 188 19.44 -41.60 2.79
C MET A 188 19.96 -43.02 2.51
N ALA A 189 19.57 -43.62 1.38
CA ALA A 189 20.07 -44.92 0.95
C ALA A 189 21.60 -44.92 0.74
N LYS A 190 22.15 -43.83 0.19
CA LYS A 190 23.61 -43.68 0.03
C LYS A 190 24.32 -43.54 1.39
N VAL A 191 23.74 -42.82 2.34
CA VAL A 191 24.28 -42.69 3.70
C VAL A 191 24.26 -44.05 4.41
N GLU A 192 23.18 -44.83 4.29
CA GLU A 192 23.11 -46.18 4.85
C GLU A 192 24.12 -47.13 4.23
N SER A 193 24.29 -47.09 2.90
CA SER A 193 25.32 -47.88 2.21
C SER A 193 26.73 -47.51 2.66
N LEU A 194 27.04 -46.22 2.82
CA LEU A 194 28.34 -45.78 3.32
C LEU A 194 28.59 -46.21 4.77
N LYS A 195 27.56 -46.16 5.63
CA LYS A 195 27.68 -46.68 7.01
C LYS A 195 27.97 -48.17 7.03
N GLN A 196 27.27 -48.96 6.20
CA GLN A 196 27.56 -50.39 6.06
C GLN A 196 28.99 -50.64 5.59
N GLN A 197 29.50 -49.83 4.64
CA GLN A 197 30.90 -49.92 4.21
C GLN A 197 31.88 -49.62 5.34
N VAL A 198 31.62 -48.57 6.13
CA VAL A 198 32.44 -48.24 7.31
C VAL A 198 32.46 -49.40 8.30
N ASP A 199 31.29 -49.95 8.67
CA ASP A 199 31.21 -51.09 9.60
C ASP A 199 31.96 -52.33 9.09
N THR A 200 31.92 -52.58 7.76
CA THR A 200 32.67 -53.70 7.17
C THR A 200 34.17 -53.47 7.22
N LEU A 201 34.63 -52.25 6.94
CA LEU A 201 36.05 -51.89 7.00
C LEU A 201 36.57 -51.93 8.45
N GLU A 202 35.78 -51.47 9.42
CA GLU A 202 36.13 -51.56 10.84
C GLU A 202 36.32 -53.01 11.30
N LYS A 203 35.43 -53.93 10.89
CA LYS A 203 35.58 -55.36 11.17
C LYS A 203 36.84 -55.95 10.53
N GLN A 204 37.17 -55.54 9.30
CA GLN A 204 38.39 -55.98 8.63
C GLN A 204 39.64 -55.47 9.35
N ILE A 205 39.66 -54.20 9.75
CA ILE A 205 40.75 -53.61 10.54
C ILE A 205 40.92 -54.39 11.85
N HIS A 206 39.83 -54.66 12.57
CA HIS A 206 39.89 -55.42 13.82
C HIS A 206 40.46 -56.83 13.62
N ARG A 207 40.03 -57.53 12.56
CA ARG A 207 40.59 -58.84 12.21
C ARG A 207 42.08 -58.78 11.92
N LEU A 208 42.51 -57.80 11.11
CA LEU A 208 43.92 -57.62 10.76
C LEU A 208 44.78 -57.28 11.99
N GLN A 209 44.23 -56.53 12.96
CA GLN A 209 44.89 -56.26 14.24
C GLN A 209 45.09 -57.56 15.03
N LEU A 210 44.06 -58.40 15.15
CA LEU A 210 44.18 -59.70 15.82
C LEU A 210 45.19 -60.62 15.11
N GLU A 211 45.18 -60.67 13.78
CA GLU A 211 46.15 -61.45 13.00
C GLU A 211 47.58 -60.96 13.26
N ARG A 212 47.81 -59.63 13.29
CA ARG A 212 49.11 -59.05 13.65
C ARG A 212 49.53 -59.43 15.06
N ASP A 213 48.65 -59.33 16.05
CA ASP A 213 48.94 -59.65 17.45
C ASP A 213 49.35 -61.12 17.62
N VAL A 214 48.67 -62.03 16.92
CA VAL A 214 49.04 -63.45 16.87
C VAL A 214 50.43 -63.63 16.24
N MET A 215 50.72 -62.93 15.14
CA MET A 215 52.04 -62.98 14.50
C MET A 215 53.16 -62.41 15.40
N GLU A 216 52.86 -61.38 16.19
CA GLU A 216 53.80 -60.79 17.14
C GLU A 216 54.12 -61.75 18.29
N VAL A 217 53.09 -62.34 18.92
CA VAL A 217 53.25 -63.34 19.99
C VAL A 217 54.00 -64.58 19.50
N THR A 218 53.67 -65.08 18.29
CA THR A 218 54.39 -66.24 17.72
C THR A 218 55.84 -65.91 17.40
N ALA A 219 56.15 -64.71 16.92
CA ALA A 219 57.52 -64.26 16.71
C ALA A 219 58.31 -64.12 18.03
N GLU A 220 57.68 -63.67 19.12
CA GLU A 220 58.31 -63.63 20.45
C GLU A 220 58.60 -65.03 21.00
N ILE A 221 57.69 -66.00 20.79
CA ILE A 221 57.90 -67.40 21.17
C ILE A 221 59.07 -68.00 20.39
N LEU A 222 59.15 -67.75 19.08
CA LEU A 222 60.26 -68.24 18.25
C LEU A 222 61.61 -67.58 18.56
N LYS A 223 61.61 -66.35 19.09
CA LYS A 223 62.83 -65.67 19.57
C LYS A 223 63.32 -66.17 20.94
N LYS A 224 62.52 -66.93 21.69
CA LYS A 224 62.98 -67.59 22.93
C LYS A 224 63.65 -68.93 22.58
N PRO A 225 64.96 -69.11 22.82
CA PRO A 225 65.64 -70.35 22.46
C PRO A 225 65.11 -71.51 23.30
N SER A 226 64.85 -72.64 22.63
CA SER A 226 64.55 -73.93 23.25
C SER A 226 65.61 -74.26 24.30
N TRP A 227 65.20 -74.32 25.57
CA TRP A 227 65.99 -74.86 26.66
C TRP A 227 66.36 -76.31 26.33
N SER A 228 67.61 -76.57 25.96
CA SER A 228 68.21 -77.91 26.00
C SER A 228 68.88 -78.08 27.37
N PRO A 229 68.45 -79.03 28.22
CA PRO A 229 69.14 -79.32 29.47
C PRO A 229 70.58 -79.79 29.21
N ARG A 230 71.57 -79.06 29.73
CA ARG A 230 72.96 -79.52 29.77
C ARG A 230 73.07 -80.71 30.72
N GLU A 231 73.53 -81.84 30.19
CA GLU A 231 74.05 -82.93 31.01
C GLU A 231 75.22 -82.42 31.85
N HIS A 232 75.06 -82.46 33.17
CA HIS A 232 76.13 -82.19 34.13
C HIS A 232 76.95 -83.46 34.30
N ASN A 233 78.18 -83.42 33.81
CA ASN A 233 79.25 -84.34 34.15
C ASN A 233 79.71 -84.05 35.59
N VAL A 234 79.66 -85.04 36.49
CA VAL A 234 80.30 -85.02 37.82
C VAL A 234 80.87 -86.41 38.10
N GLY A 235 82.19 -86.48 38.31
CA GLY A 235 82.91 -87.68 38.75
C GLY A 235 84.16 -87.94 37.93
#